data_AF-A0A3L7SJG6-F1
#
_entry.id   AF-A0A3L7SJG6-F1
#
_cell.length_a   1.000
_cell.length_b   1.000
_cell.length_c   1.000
_cell.angle_alpha   90.00
_cell.angle_beta   90.00
_cell.angle_gamma   90.00
#
_symmetry.space_group_name_H-M   'P 1'
#
loop_
_entity.id
_entity.type
_entity.pdbx_description
1 polymer ?
#
loop_
_entity_poly.entity_id
_entity_poly.type
_entity_poly.pdbx_seq_one_letter_code
_entity_poly.pdbx_strand_id
1 'polypeptide(L)'
;MTADPAAPKSTRTVDEILTAASDESRAALKVLGELVGNEPASVATPAQFATRHLGIDPLALASTRFTGPSTSLAILGNMLRLEIAKHGDAVIIGSPGDGLPPTWSQLDLGLDEHGANTQVTVPGRLVAFFPAGTLAAKGLCVLVDDRHWSREFAILSSNADKGVAEALLASFRERLKSGDNPLRGRVLQASVNDGCIRVGVSPAIDSRREGLILPDDLWREIDVFLAAATTRRELLRSLGLGTSRGLLIAGPPGVGKTHLVRVIAASLVGQYTTILADATSMRHALADLYAESDTFGPTLIVLDDIDLVLGHRDSGGDNTA
;
A
#
# COMPACT_ATOMS: atom_id res chain seq x y z
N MET A 1 13.38 41.07 -66.32
CA MET A 1 13.06 40.40 -65.04
C MET A 1 12.11 39.26 -65.35
N THR A 2 12.67 38.08 -65.63
CA THR A 2 11.94 36.83 -65.88
C THR A 2 12.15 35.95 -64.65
N ALA A 3 11.06 35.55 -64.01
CA ALA A 3 11.08 34.71 -62.81
C ALA A 3 11.48 33.28 -63.18
N ASP A 4 12.35 32.70 -62.36
CA ASP A 4 12.82 31.31 -62.43
C ASP A 4 11.75 30.37 -61.81
N PRO A 5 11.27 29.32 -62.49
CA PRO A 5 10.28 28.42 -61.93
C PRO A 5 10.91 27.50 -60.87
N ALA A 6 10.40 27.58 -59.65
CA ALA A 6 10.84 26.78 -58.51
C ALA A 6 10.87 25.27 -58.82
N ALA A 7 12.03 24.64 -58.60
CA ALA A 7 12.20 23.19 -58.67
C ALA A 7 11.24 22.45 -57.72
N PRO A 8 10.69 21.28 -58.11
CA PRO A 8 9.77 20.53 -57.27
C PRO A 8 10.48 20.04 -55.99
N LYS A 9 9.91 20.36 -54.83
CA LYS A 9 10.36 19.80 -53.54
C LYS A 9 10.15 18.29 -53.57
N SER A 10 11.23 17.52 -53.50
CA SER A 10 11.19 16.06 -53.37
C SER A 10 10.41 15.68 -52.10
N THR A 11 9.18 15.22 -52.28
CA THR A 11 8.40 14.57 -51.21
C THR A 11 8.87 13.14 -51.11
N ARG A 12 9.69 12.85 -50.08
CA ARG A 12 10.00 11.46 -49.70
C ARG A 12 8.70 10.75 -49.35
N THR A 13 8.57 9.51 -49.79
CA THR A 13 7.42 8.68 -49.42
C THR A 13 7.55 8.22 -47.97
N VAL A 14 6.42 7.89 -47.34
CA VAL A 14 6.41 7.39 -45.95
C VAL A 14 7.27 6.12 -45.83
N ASP A 15 7.25 5.26 -46.84
CA ASP A 15 8.08 4.06 -46.88
C ASP A 15 9.58 4.37 -46.91
N GLU A 16 10.01 5.37 -47.69
CA GLU A 16 11.42 5.81 -47.71
C GLU A 16 11.87 6.34 -46.34
N ILE A 17 10.99 7.04 -45.62
CA ILE A 17 11.27 7.56 -44.27
C ILE A 17 11.37 6.42 -43.26
N LEU A 18 10.47 5.44 -43.33
CA LEU A 18 10.45 4.28 -42.42
C LEU A 18 11.64 3.34 -42.65
N THR A 19 12.05 3.16 -43.90
CA THR A 19 13.19 2.31 -44.26
C THR A 19 14.52 2.92 -43.81
N ALA A 20 14.62 4.25 -43.81
CA ALA A 20 15.80 4.99 -43.34
C ALA A 20 15.81 5.24 -41.82
N ALA A 21 14.71 4.98 -41.11
CA ALA A 21 14.60 5.20 -39.68
C ALA A 21 15.40 4.16 -38.88
N SER A 22 15.98 4.57 -37.74
CA SER A 22 16.60 3.65 -36.79
C SER A 22 15.56 2.70 -36.18
N ASP A 23 16.01 1.58 -35.61
CA ASP A 23 15.13 0.61 -34.95
C ASP A 23 14.34 1.26 -33.79
N GLU A 24 14.97 2.19 -33.08
CA GLU A 24 14.35 2.97 -32.02
C GLU A 24 13.28 3.94 -32.56
N SER A 25 13.55 4.60 -33.68
CA SER A 25 12.57 5.49 -34.34
C SER A 25 11.38 4.71 -34.90
N ARG A 26 11.61 3.50 -35.44
CA ARG A 26 10.54 2.59 -35.87
C ARG A 26 9.72 2.09 -34.69
N ALA A 27 10.33 1.79 -33.55
CA ALA A 27 9.63 1.43 -32.33
C ALA A 27 8.76 2.59 -31.81
N ALA A 28 9.29 3.81 -31.76
CA ALA A 28 8.55 5.00 -31.34
C ALA A 28 7.38 5.32 -32.29
N LEU A 29 7.58 5.26 -33.61
CA LEU A 29 6.52 5.46 -34.60
C LEU A 29 5.44 4.37 -34.52
N LYS A 30 5.81 3.14 -34.19
CA LYS A 30 4.84 2.06 -33.96
C LYS A 30 3.99 2.34 -32.73
N VAL A 31 4.58 2.77 -31.62
CA VAL A 31 3.85 3.14 -30.40
C VAL A 31 2.92 4.34 -30.66
N LEU A 32 3.38 5.35 -31.40
CA LEU A 32 2.54 6.49 -31.80
C LEU A 32 1.39 6.04 -32.73
N GLY A 33 1.67 5.11 -33.64
CA GLY A 33 0.67 4.49 -34.51
C GLY A 33 -0.38 3.68 -33.73
N GLU A 34 0.03 2.94 -32.70
CA GLU A 34 -0.89 2.24 -31.78
C GLU A 34 -1.73 3.24 -30.97
N LEU A 35 -1.14 4.36 -30.54
CA LEU A 35 -1.82 5.41 -29.79
C LEU A 35 -2.89 6.16 -30.63
N VAL A 36 -2.62 6.33 -31.94
CA VAL A 36 -3.48 7.08 -32.87
C VAL A 36 -4.46 6.15 -33.61
N GLY A 37 -4.07 4.90 -33.84
CA GLY A 37 -4.71 3.97 -34.76
C GLY A 37 -5.89 3.18 -34.20
N ASN A 38 -6.21 3.29 -32.91
CA ASN A 38 -7.29 2.53 -32.27
C ASN A 38 -7.13 0.99 -32.38
N GLU A 39 -5.99 0.50 -32.86
CA GLU A 39 -5.58 -0.89 -32.69
C GLU A 39 -5.06 -1.05 -31.26
N PRO A 40 -5.61 -1.95 -30.44
CA PRO A 40 -5.09 -2.17 -29.10
C PRO A 40 -3.64 -2.64 -29.24
N ALA A 41 -2.70 -1.83 -28.72
CA ALA A 41 -1.31 -2.25 -28.54
C ALA A 41 -1.33 -3.68 -28.00
N SER A 42 -0.60 -4.61 -28.64
CA SER A 42 -0.67 -6.02 -28.24
C SER A 42 -0.46 -6.10 -26.73
N VAL A 43 -1.51 -6.46 -25.99
CA VAL A 43 -1.57 -6.28 -24.55
C VAL A 43 -0.67 -7.33 -23.93
N ALA A 44 0.63 -7.02 -23.82
CA ALA A 44 1.58 -7.89 -23.17
C ALA A 44 1.16 -8.02 -21.71
N THR A 45 0.71 -9.21 -21.32
CA THR A 45 0.42 -9.53 -19.92
C THR A 45 1.69 -9.40 -19.08
N PRO A 46 1.60 -9.21 -17.74
CA PRO A 46 2.78 -9.19 -16.88
C PRO A 46 3.64 -10.46 -17.02
N ALA A 47 3.01 -11.60 -17.30
CA ALA A 47 3.70 -12.86 -17.57
C ALA A 47 4.51 -12.79 -18.88
N GLN A 48 3.92 -12.29 -19.97
CA GLN A 48 4.62 -12.10 -21.25
C GLN A 48 5.72 -11.05 -21.17
N PHE A 49 5.51 -9.98 -20.41
CA PHE A 49 6.54 -9.00 -20.10
C PHE A 49 7.71 -9.66 -19.37
N ALA A 50 7.41 -10.42 -18.30
CA ALA A 50 8.44 -11.09 -17.52
C ALA A 50 9.21 -12.14 -18.32
N THR A 51 8.55 -13.00 -19.08
CA THR A 51 9.24 -14.03 -19.88
C THR A 51 10.16 -13.43 -20.93
N ARG A 52 9.71 -12.34 -21.59
CA ARG A 52 10.52 -11.60 -22.56
C ARG A 52 11.77 -11.00 -21.93
N HIS A 53 11.64 -10.32 -20.79
CA HIS A 53 12.75 -9.60 -20.17
C HIS A 53 13.68 -10.50 -19.35
N LEU A 54 13.17 -11.59 -18.79
CA LEU A 54 13.98 -12.62 -18.14
C LEU A 54 14.66 -13.55 -19.15
N GLY A 55 14.20 -13.58 -20.40
CA GLY A 55 14.74 -14.45 -21.45
C GLY A 55 14.46 -15.94 -21.18
N ILE A 56 13.27 -16.25 -20.66
CA ILE A 56 12.88 -17.62 -20.26
C ILE A 56 11.65 -18.11 -21.02
N ASP A 57 11.49 -19.43 -21.09
CA ASP A 57 10.27 -20.05 -21.60
C ASP A 57 9.05 -19.71 -20.70
N PRO A 58 7.86 -19.46 -21.26
CA PRO A 58 6.66 -19.20 -20.47
C PRO A 58 6.32 -20.27 -19.43
N LEU A 59 6.61 -21.54 -19.70
CA LEU A 59 6.41 -22.65 -18.76
C LEU A 59 7.44 -22.66 -17.63
N ALA A 60 8.54 -21.92 -17.77
CA ALA A 60 9.57 -21.76 -16.77
C ALA A 60 9.34 -20.56 -15.83
N LEU A 61 8.27 -19.78 -16.03
CA LEU A 61 7.94 -18.63 -15.20
C LEU A 61 7.36 -19.07 -13.85
N ALA A 62 8.01 -18.64 -12.77
CA ALA A 62 7.50 -18.74 -11.40
C ALA A 62 6.97 -17.37 -10.93
N SER A 63 6.00 -17.41 -10.02
CA SER A 63 5.45 -16.22 -9.38
C SER A 63 5.32 -16.44 -7.88
N THR A 64 5.98 -15.58 -7.11
CA THR A 64 5.88 -15.55 -5.64
C THR A 64 5.14 -14.27 -5.25
N ARG A 65 4.03 -14.42 -4.52
CA ARG A 65 3.04 -13.34 -4.36
C ARG A 65 2.76 -13.03 -2.90
N PHE A 66 2.48 -11.78 -2.63
CA PHE A 66 1.87 -11.28 -1.41
C PHE A 66 0.54 -10.62 -1.76
N THR A 67 -0.50 -11.02 -1.05
CA THR A 67 -1.81 -10.38 -1.06
C THR A 67 -2.06 -9.81 0.32
N GLY A 68 -2.57 -8.60 0.37
CA GLY A 68 -2.82 -7.92 1.62
C GLY A 68 -3.70 -6.69 1.44
N PRO A 69 -3.88 -5.94 2.53
CA PRO A 69 -4.59 -4.68 2.51
C PRO A 69 -3.94 -3.63 1.59
N SER A 70 -4.74 -2.65 1.16
CA SER A 70 -4.34 -1.57 0.26
C SER A 70 -3.16 -0.74 0.76
N THR A 71 -3.14 -0.38 2.06
CA THR A 71 -2.07 0.47 2.63
C THR A 71 -0.74 -0.28 2.64
N SER A 72 -0.80 -1.56 3.01
CA SER A 72 0.35 -2.45 2.97
C SER A 72 0.94 -2.57 1.56
N LEU A 73 0.10 -2.71 0.53
CA LEU A 73 0.55 -2.69 -0.87
C LEU A 73 1.12 -1.32 -1.27
N ALA A 74 0.52 -0.21 -0.85
CA ALA A 74 1.03 1.12 -1.15
C ALA A 74 2.42 1.37 -0.51
N ILE A 75 2.67 0.85 0.69
CA ILE A 75 3.99 0.90 1.34
C ILE A 75 5.00 0.04 0.57
N LEU A 76 4.62 -1.17 0.14
CA LEU A 76 5.46 -2.00 -0.73
C LEU A 76 5.74 -1.32 -2.07
N GLY A 77 4.73 -0.65 -2.65
CA GLY A 77 4.87 0.21 -3.81
C GLY A 77 5.87 1.33 -3.57
N ASN A 78 5.82 2.01 -2.43
CA ASN A 78 6.82 3.01 -2.07
C ASN A 78 8.24 2.43 -2.00
N MET A 79 8.42 1.24 -1.43
CA MET A 79 9.72 0.56 -1.42
C MET A 79 10.17 0.21 -2.84
N LEU A 80 9.28 -0.29 -3.69
CA LEU A 80 9.56 -0.55 -5.09
C LEU A 80 9.96 0.73 -5.83
N ARG A 81 9.26 1.84 -5.61
CA ARG A 81 9.60 3.16 -6.18
C ARG A 81 11.03 3.58 -5.83
N LEU A 82 11.46 3.35 -4.59
CA LEU A 82 12.82 3.66 -4.16
C LEU A 82 13.85 2.80 -4.91
N GLU A 83 13.57 1.50 -5.12
CA GLU A 83 14.45 0.64 -5.92
C GLU A 83 14.45 1.02 -7.41
N ILE A 84 13.30 1.40 -7.98
CA ILE A 84 13.21 1.94 -9.35
C ILE A 84 14.10 3.19 -9.47
N ALA A 85 13.96 4.14 -8.54
CA ALA A 85 14.73 5.38 -8.55
C ALA A 85 16.24 5.14 -8.37
N LYS A 86 16.62 4.19 -7.51
CA LYS A 86 18.02 3.82 -7.25
C LYS A 86 18.72 3.23 -8.48
N HIS A 87 17.99 2.47 -9.29
CA HIS A 87 18.55 1.77 -10.46
C HIS A 87 18.26 2.49 -11.79
N GLY A 88 17.40 3.51 -11.78
CA GLY A 88 17.17 4.43 -12.89
C GLY A 88 16.85 3.72 -14.20
N ASP A 89 17.54 4.12 -15.28
CA ASP A 89 17.32 3.64 -16.65
C ASP A 89 17.59 2.14 -16.83
N ALA A 90 18.22 1.47 -15.86
CA ALA A 90 18.38 0.03 -15.89
C ALA A 90 17.06 -0.73 -15.68
N VAL A 91 16.05 -0.08 -15.07
CA VAL A 91 14.75 -0.68 -14.77
C VAL A 91 13.78 -0.41 -15.92
N ILE A 92 13.16 -1.47 -16.44
CA ILE A 92 12.18 -1.35 -17.51
C ILE A 92 10.78 -1.49 -16.92
N ILE A 93 9.90 -0.51 -17.17
CA ILE A 93 8.52 -0.51 -16.69
C ILE A 93 7.58 -0.94 -17.82
N GLY A 94 6.66 -1.85 -17.51
CA GLY A 94 5.64 -2.37 -18.40
C GLY A 94 4.22 -2.17 -17.87
N SER A 95 3.26 -2.34 -18.78
CA SER A 95 1.82 -2.28 -18.49
C SER A 95 1.38 -3.39 -17.53
N PRO A 96 0.33 -3.17 -16.71
CA PRO A 96 -0.30 -4.23 -15.92
C PRO A 96 -1.05 -5.29 -16.76
N GLY A 97 -1.09 -5.16 -18.10
CA GLY A 97 -1.58 -6.20 -19.02
C GLY A 97 -3.08 -6.21 -19.27
N ASP A 98 -3.74 -5.07 -19.08
CA ASP A 98 -5.14 -4.82 -19.44
C ASP A 98 -5.28 -3.78 -20.58
N GLY A 99 -4.16 -3.44 -21.22
CA GLY A 99 -4.09 -2.44 -22.29
C GLY A 99 -4.03 -1.00 -21.76
N LEU A 100 -4.09 -0.80 -20.44
CA LEU A 100 -3.92 0.50 -19.82
C LEU A 100 -2.42 0.78 -19.54
N PRO A 101 -2.03 2.07 -19.50
CA PRO A 101 -0.69 2.45 -19.08
C PRO A 101 -0.46 2.11 -17.60
N PRO A 102 0.82 2.02 -17.17
CA PRO A 102 1.18 1.96 -15.75
C PRO A 102 0.48 3.05 -14.94
N THR A 103 -0.07 2.69 -13.78
CA THR A 103 -0.73 3.66 -12.89
C THR A 103 0.07 3.91 -11.62
N TRP A 104 -0.12 5.11 -11.09
CA TRP A 104 0.49 5.56 -9.85
C TRP A 104 -0.60 6.01 -8.88
N SER A 105 -0.45 5.64 -7.63
CA SER A 105 -1.36 5.93 -6.51
C SER A 105 -0.68 6.90 -5.54
N GLN A 106 -1.47 7.62 -4.73
CA GLN A 106 -0.92 8.48 -3.68
C GLN A 106 -0.87 7.73 -2.36
N LEU A 107 0.28 7.75 -1.71
CA LEU A 107 0.46 7.32 -0.32
C LEU A 107 0.62 8.55 0.56
N ASP A 108 -0.29 8.72 1.51
CA ASP A 108 -0.24 9.81 2.48
C ASP A 108 0.74 9.46 3.62
N LEU A 109 1.80 10.27 3.75
CA LEU A 109 2.83 10.15 4.78
C LEU A 109 2.63 11.17 5.91
N GLY A 110 1.53 11.92 5.91
CA GLY A 110 1.22 12.96 6.88
C GLY A 110 2.02 14.24 6.70
N LEU A 111 2.04 15.06 7.75
CA LEU A 111 2.68 16.38 7.67
C LEU A 111 4.22 16.28 7.76
N ASP A 112 4.92 17.09 6.97
CA ASP A 112 6.36 17.32 7.12
C ASP A 112 6.67 18.23 8.32
N GLU A 113 7.97 18.52 8.52
CA GLU A 113 8.45 19.41 9.58
C GLU A 113 7.93 20.86 9.47
N HIS A 114 7.40 21.25 8.30
CA HIS A 114 6.80 22.57 8.03
C HIS A 114 5.27 22.54 8.11
N GLY A 115 4.65 21.40 8.44
CA GLY A 115 3.20 21.24 8.53
C GLY A 115 2.50 21.08 7.17
N ALA A 116 3.24 20.82 6.09
CA ALA A 116 2.66 20.55 4.77
C ALA A 116 2.37 19.06 4.59
N ASN A 117 1.27 18.71 3.93
CA ASN A 117 0.95 17.30 3.69
C ASN A 117 1.97 16.67 2.74
N THR A 118 2.61 15.61 3.19
CA THR A 118 3.58 14.82 2.45
C THR A 118 2.85 13.66 1.81
N GLN A 119 2.51 13.80 0.54
CA GLN A 119 2.06 12.68 -0.26
C GLN A 119 3.16 12.22 -1.20
N VAL A 120 3.29 10.91 -1.35
CA VAL A 120 4.26 10.30 -2.25
C VAL A 120 3.51 9.49 -3.29
N THR A 121 3.84 9.78 -4.55
CA THR A 121 3.37 9.02 -5.71
C THR A 121 4.05 7.65 -5.73
N VAL A 122 3.29 6.57 -5.58
CA VAL A 122 3.78 5.18 -5.53
C VAL A 122 3.21 4.36 -6.69
N PRO A 123 3.91 3.32 -7.18
CA PRO A 123 3.36 2.35 -8.13
C PRO A 123 2.03 1.78 -7.64
N GLY A 124 0.98 1.93 -8.44
CA GLY A 124 -0.33 1.32 -8.19
C GLY A 124 -0.53 0.06 -9.04
N ARG A 125 -0.35 0.19 -10.37
CA ARG A 125 -0.51 -0.93 -11.31
C ARG A 125 0.59 -0.90 -12.37
N LEU A 126 1.58 -1.76 -12.24
CA LEU A 126 2.67 -1.90 -13.21
C LEU A 126 3.46 -3.20 -12.98
N VAL A 127 4.24 -3.58 -13.99
CA VAL A 127 5.32 -4.57 -13.84
C VAL A 127 6.65 -3.89 -14.14
N ALA A 128 7.69 -4.17 -13.35
CA ALA A 128 9.02 -3.61 -13.53
C ALA A 128 10.06 -4.73 -13.62
N PHE A 129 10.88 -4.75 -14.67
CA PHE A 129 12.02 -5.64 -14.80
C PHE A 129 13.28 -5.01 -14.21
N PHE A 130 13.93 -5.77 -13.35
CA PHE A 130 15.18 -5.45 -12.68
C PHE A 130 16.27 -6.39 -13.19
N PRO A 131 17.33 -5.87 -13.85
CA PRO A 131 18.41 -6.71 -14.37
C PRO A 131 19.24 -7.33 -13.25
N ALA A 132 19.99 -8.39 -13.58
CA ALA A 132 20.89 -9.04 -12.64
C ALA A 132 21.87 -8.03 -12.02
N GLY A 133 22.09 -8.15 -10.70
CA GLY A 133 22.92 -7.24 -9.91
C GLY A 133 22.19 -6.03 -9.32
N THR A 134 20.88 -5.88 -9.57
CA THR A 134 20.07 -4.81 -8.95
C THR A 134 19.40 -5.29 -7.66
N LEU A 135 18.21 -5.88 -7.74
CA LEU A 135 17.50 -6.45 -6.59
C LEU A 135 18.12 -7.77 -6.10
N ALA A 136 18.72 -8.54 -7.02
CA ALA A 136 19.35 -9.81 -6.74
C ALA A 136 20.46 -10.09 -7.75
N ALA A 137 21.26 -11.15 -7.53
CA ALA A 137 22.28 -11.61 -8.48
C ALA A 137 21.68 -12.08 -9.83
N LYS A 138 20.37 -12.30 -9.89
CA LYS A 138 19.60 -12.70 -11.08
C LYS A 138 18.59 -11.62 -11.42
N GLY A 139 18.20 -11.54 -12.69
CA GLY A 139 17.12 -10.65 -13.12
C GLY A 139 15.78 -11.10 -12.55
N LEU A 140 14.94 -10.16 -12.16
CA LEU A 140 13.61 -10.40 -11.58
C LEU A 140 12.62 -9.37 -12.13
N CYS A 141 11.34 -9.72 -12.18
CA CYS A 141 10.28 -8.72 -12.37
C CYS A 141 9.48 -8.54 -11.09
N VAL A 142 9.10 -7.30 -10.78
CA VAL A 142 8.21 -6.98 -9.66
C VAL A 142 6.89 -6.44 -10.23
N LEU A 143 5.79 -7.08 -9.88
CA LEU A 143 4.42 -6.69 -10.25
C LEU A 143 3.74 -6.08 -9.03
N VAL A 144 3.08 -4.95 -9.25
CA VAL A 144 2.12 -4.36 -8.30
C VAL A 144 0.80 -4.19 -9.02
N ASP A 145 -0.28 -4.61 -8.38
CA ASP A 145 -1.66 -4.37 -8.81
C ASP A 145 -2.50 -4.10 -7.56
N ASP A 146 -3.00 -2.87 -7.41
CA ASP A 146 -3.72 -2.39 -6.22
C ASP A 146 -5.24 -2.33 -6.39
N ARG A 147 -5.79 -2.98 -7.42
CA ARG A 147 -7.23 -3.02 -7.69
C ARG A 147 -8.01 -3.61 -6.53
N HIS A 148 -9.21 -3.09 -6.27
CA HIS A 148 -10.02 -3.53 -5.14
C HIS A 148 -10.36 -5.03 -5.15
N TRP A 149 -10.48 -5.63 -6.34
CA TRP A 149 -10.69 -7.08 -6.53
C TRP A 149 -9.40 -7.89 -6.73
N SER A 150 -8.24 -7.23 -6.86
CA SER A 150 -6.95 -7.85 -7.17
C SER A 150 -5.84 -7.01 -6.55
N ARG A 151 -5.50 -7.33 -5.29
CA ARG A 151 -4.41 -6.71 -4.52
C ARG A 151 -3.22 -7.66 -4.51
N GLU A 152 -2.27 -7.45 -5.40
CA GLU A 152 -1.10 -8.31 -5.56
C GLU A 152 0.19 -7.50 -5.59
N PHE A 153 1.15 -7.94 -4.78
CA PHE A 153 2.56 -7.60 -4.92
C PHE A 153 3.33 -8.89 -5.20
N ALA A 154 3.91 -9.04 -6.38
CA ALA A 154 4.50 -10.30 -6.80
C ALA A 154 5.89 -10.13 -7.40
N ILE A 155 6.71 -11.15 -7.20
CA ILE A 155 8.04 -11.27 -7.79
C ILE A 155 7.97 -12.42 -8.79
N LEU A 156 8.20 -12.10 -10.05
CA LEU A 156 8.24 -13.05 -11.16
C LEU A 156 9.69 -13.39 -11.48
N SER A 157 9.96 -14.69 -11.59
CA SER A 157 11.31 -15.23 -11.77
C SER A 157 11.28 -16.47 -12.66
N SER A 158 12.45 -17.04 -12.96
CA SER A 158 12.50 -18.42 -13.45
C SER A 158 12.14 -19.41 -12.33
N ASN A 159 11.76 -20.64 -12.68
CA ASN A 159 11.57 -21.74 -11.73
C ASN A 159 12.85 -22.04 -10.94
N ALA A 160 14.02 -21.93 -11.57
CA ALA A 160 15.30 -22.16 -10.91
C ALA A 160 15.63 -21.08 -9.87
N ASP A 161 15.14 -19.86 -10.07
CA ASP A 161 15.42 -18.71 -9.21
C ASP A 161 14.28 -18.39 -8.23
N LYS A 162 13.27 -19.28 -8.12
CA LYS A 162 12.10 -19.07 -7.24
C LYS A 162 12.50 -18.79 -5.78
N GLY A 163 13.53 -19.46 -5.27
CA GLY A 163 14.03 -19.24 -3.91
C GLY A 163 14.59 -17.82 -3.69
N VAL A 164 15.15 -17.21 -4.74
CA VAL A 164 15.63 -15.82 -4.70
C VAL A 164 14.43 -14.86 -4.65
N ALA A 165 13.38 -15.12 -5.44
CA ALA A 165 12.14 -14.36 -5.40
C ALA A 165 11.43 -14.45 -4.04
N GLU A 166 11.40 -15.64 -3.43
CA GLU A 166 10.87 -15.86 -2.08
C GLU A 166 11.65 -15.08 -1.02
N ALA A 167 12.98 -15.10 -1.07
CA ALA A 167 13.82 -14.34 -0.14
C ALA A 167 13.64 -12.82 -0.30
N LEU A 168 13.55 -12.33 -1.54
CA LEU A 168 13.33 -10.93 -1.82
C LEU A 168 11.95 -10.48 -1.32
N LEU A 169 10.88 -11.23 -1.61
CA LEU A 169 9.54 -10.91 -1.13
C LEU A 169 9.48 -10.93 0.40
N ALA A 170 10.14 -11.91 1.03
CA ALA A 170 10.26 -11.97 2.49
C ALA A 170 10.96 -10.72 3.04
N SER A 171 12.03 -10.25 2.40
CA SER A 171 12.72 -9.01 2.81
C SER A 171 11.81 -7.78 2.73
N PHE A 172 11.02 -7.63 1.67
CA PHE A 172 10.02 -6.56 1.55
C PHE A 172 8.97 -6.65 2.67
N ARG A 173 8.49 -7.85 2.97
CA ARG A 173 7.49 -8.07 4.03
C ARG A 173 8.04 -7.81 5.43
N GLU A 174 9.27 -8.18 5.72
CA GLU A 174 9.90 -7.85 7.01
C GLU A 174 10.10 -6.34 7.16
N ARG A 175 10.40 -5.64 6.06
CA ARG A 175 10.52 -4.18 6.06
C ARG A 175 9.22 -3.46 6.42
N LEU A 176 8.05 -4.02 6.10
CA LEU A 176 6.75 -3.50 6.55
C LEU A 176 6.65 -3.43 8.08
N LYS A 177 7.35 -4.34 8.78
CA LYS A 177 7.40 -4.42 10.24
C LYS A 177 8.61 -3.69 10.85
N SER A 178 9.43 -3.06 10.04
CA SER A 178 10.67 -2.38 10.43
C SER A 178 10.53 -0.86 10.36
N GLY A 179 11.58 -0.11 10.73
CA GLY A 179 11.61 1.35 10.62
C GLY A 179 11.43 1.90 9.19
N ASP A 180 11.53 1.06 8.16
CA ASP A 180 11.32 1.46 6.76
C ASP A 180 9.86 1.76 6.42
N ASN A 181 8.91 1.32 7.25
CA ASN A 181 7.51 1.67 7.08
C ASN A 181 7.24 3.06 7.70
N PRO A 182 6.99 4.09 6.87
CA PRO A 182 6.86 5.47 7.34
C PRO A 182 5.62 5.71 8.20
N LEU A 183 4.64 4.80 8.19
CA LEU A 183 3.41 4.91 8.98
C LEU A 183 3.56 4.31 10.38
N ARG A 184 4.61 3.53 10.65
CA ARG A 184 4.78 2.88 11.95
C ARG A 184 4.98 3.89 13.07
N GLY A 185 4.34 3.63 14.20
CA GLY A 185 4.42 4.49 15.38
C GLY A 185 3.65 5.81 15.22
N ARG A 186 2.97 6.04 14.09
CA ARG A 186 2.15 7.24 13.88
C ARG A 186 0.70 7.01 14.30
N VAL A 187 -0.05 8.10 14.42
CA VAL A 187 -1.51 8.07 14.52
C VAL A 187 -2.06 8.12 13.11
N LEU A 188 -2.95 7.20 12.80
CA LEU A 188 -3.55 7.03 11.51
C LEU A 188 -5.07 7.10 11.62
N GLN A 189 -5.72 7.67 10.61
CA GLN A 189 -7.16 7.69 10.46
C GLN A 189 -7.56 6.67 9.39
N ALA A 190 -8.42 5.73 9.77
CA ALA A 190 -9.09 4.87 8.82
C ALA A 190 -10.23 5.63 8.13
N SER A 191 -10.34 5.40 6.82
CA SER A 191 -11.42 5.90 5.98
C SER A 191 -11.80 4.81 4.98
N VAL A 192 -13.04 4.81 4.52
CA VAL A 192 -13.49 3.90 3.45
C VAL A 192 -13.64 4.71 2.17
N ASN A 193 -12.94 4.31 1.11
CA ASN A 193 -13.03 4.91 -0.21
C ASN A 193 -13.16 3.80 -1.27
N ASP A 194 -14.15 3.89 -2.16
CA ASP A 194 -14.46 2.86 -3.17
C ASP A 194 -14.57 1.43 -2.60
N GLY A 195 -15.17 1.30 -1.41
CA GLY A 195 -15.32 0.00 -0.73
C GLY A 195 -14.02 -0.59 -0.16
N CYS A 196 -12.91 0.16 -0.19
CA CYS A 196 -11.63 -0.23 0.38
C CYS A 196 -11.28 0.64 1.58
N ILE A 197 -10.63 0.07 2.59
CA ILE A 197 -9.97 0.90 3.59
C ILE A 197 -8.83 1.66 2.94
N ARG A 198 -8.69 2.92 3.34
CA ARG A 198 -7.42 3.63 3.27
C ARG A 198 -7.10 4.18 4.65
N VAL A 199 -5.83 4.08 4.98
CA VAL A 199 -5.30 4.59 6.23
C VAL A 199 -4.37 5.76 5.88
N GLY A 200 -4.68 6.94 6.41
CA GLY A 200 -3.87 8.15 6.25
C GLY A 200 -3.32 8.61 7.58
N VAL A 201 -2.24 9.39 7.59
CA VAL A 201 -1.71 9.94 8.84
C VAL A 201 -2.67 11.00 9.39
N SER A 202 -3.00 10.89 10.66
CA SER A 202 -3.82 11.85 11.40
C SER A 202 -2.92 12.82 12.16
N PRO A 203 -3.38 14.06 12.46
CA PRO A 203 -2.65 14.97 13.33
C PRO A 203 -2.28 14.33 14.68
N ALA A 204 -1.19 14.82 15.28
CA ALA A 204 -0.75 14.34 16.59
C ALA A 204 -1.85 14.52 17.65
N ILE A 205 -2.02 13.49 18.48
CA ILE A 205 -2.92 13.55 19.63
C ILE A 205 -2.16 14.20 20.79
N ASP A 206 -2.40 15.50 21.04
CA ASP A 206 -1.87 16.19 22.23
C ASP A 206 -2.87 16.01 23.38
N SER A 207 -2.82 14.86 24.05
CA SER A 207 -3.65 14.56 25.22
C SER A 207 -2.79 13.87 26.27
N ARG A 208 -2.79 14.41 27.49
CA ARG A 208 -1.95 13.92 28.59
C ARG A 208 -2.79 13.54 29.80
N ARG A 209 -2.25 12.67 30.65
CA ARG A 209 -2.94 12.17 31.86
C ARG A 209 -3.35 13.30 32.78
N GLU A 210 -2.55 14.35 32.88
CA GLU A 210 -2.82 15.51 33.74
C GLU A 210 -4.09 16.27 33.32
N GLY A 211 -4.50 16.15 32.06
CA GLY A 211 -5.73 16.74 31.53
C GLY A 211 -7.01 15.97 31.88
N LEU A 212 -6.90 14.82 32.56
CA LEU A 212 -8.03 13.94 32.86
C LEU A 212 -8.04 13.50 34.33
N ILE A 213 -9.09 13.89 35.06
CA ILE A 213 -9.28 13.50 36.45
C ILE A 213 -10.01 12.15 36.49
N LEU A 214 -9.31 11.10 36.93
CA LEU A 214 -9.87 9.78 37.22
C LEU A 214 -9.40 9.29 38.59
N PRO A 215 -10.16 8.41 39.27
CA PRO A 215 -9.71 7.77 40.49
C PRO A 215 -8.41 6.98 40.29
N ASP A 216 -7.52 7.00 41.28
CA ASP A 216 -6.22 6.33 41.21
C ASP A 216 -6.34 4.82 40.99
N ASP A 217 -7.37 4.18 41.55
CA ASP A 217 -7.64 2.76 41.34
C ASP A 217 -7.89 2.44 39.86
N LEU A 218 -8.60 3.32 39.15
CA LEU A 218 -8.90 3.16 37.73
C LEU A 218 -7.66 3.37 36.87
N TRP A 219 -6.82 4.37 37.19
CA TRP A 219 -5.53 4.54 36.53
C TRP A 219 -4.64 3.31 36.69
N ARG A 220 -4.61 2.71 37.88
CA ARG A 220 -3.86 1.47 38.15
C ARG A 220 -4.36 0.30 37.31
N GLU A 221 -5.67 0.14 37.14
CA GLU A 221 -6.24 -0.91 36.29
C GLU A 221 -5.81 -0.74 34.82
N ILE A 222 -5.88 0.49 34.31
CA ILE A 222 -5.44 0.82 32.94
C ILE A 222 -3.94 0.56 32.77
N ASP A 223 -3.11 0.95 33.75
CA ASP A 223 -1.67 0.71 33.70
C ASP A 223 -1.31 -0.77 33.64
N VAL A 224 -1.99 -1.61 34.42
CA VAL A 224 -1.80 -3.07 34.38
C VAL A 224 -2.19 -3.63 33.01
N PHE A 225 -3.32 -3.17 32.45
CA PHE A 225 -3.76 -3.57 31.12
C PHE A 225 -2.75 -3.16 30.03
N LEU A 226 -2.28 -1.91 30.06
CA LEU A 226 -1.31 -1.41 29.10
C LEU A 226 0.03 -2.12 29.23
N ALA A 227 0.51 -2.38 30.46
CA ALA A 227 1.74 -3.14 30.69
C ALA A 227 1.65 -4.54 30.08
N ALA A 228 0.50 -5.21 30.20
CA ALA A 228 0.26 -6.51 29.57
C ALA A 228 0.36 -6.45 28.03
N ALA A 229 -0.14 -5.38 27.41
CA ALA A 229 -0.07 -5.19 25.96
C ALA A 229 1.33 -4.76 25.48
N THR A 230 2.11 -4.09 26.33
CA THR A 230 3.39 -3.44 26.02
C THR A 230 4.58 -4.13 26.70
N THR A 231 4.99 -3.67 27.89
CA THR A 231 6.23 -4.03 28.60
C THR A 231 6.29 -5.47 29.12
N ARG A 232 5.16 -6.17 29.19
CA ARG A 232 5.07 -7.56 29.68
C ARG A 232 4.75 -8.57 28.57
N ARG A 233 4.84 -8.16 27.31
CA ARG A 233 4.46 -8.97 26.15
C ARG A 233 5.28 -10.26 26.04
N GLU A 234 6.60 -10.18 26.22
CA GLU A 234 7.52 -11.33 26.14
C GLU A 234 7.25 -12.33 27.27
N LEU A 235 6.98 -11.84 28.48
CA LEU A 235 6.60 -12.68 29.61
C LEU A 235 5.32 -13.46 29.30
N LEU A 236 4.28 -12.80 28.81
CA LEU A 236 3.03 -13.45 28.44
C LEU A 236 3.23 -14.51 27.35
N ARG A 237 4.04 -14.21 26.32
CA ARG A 237 4.40 -15.18 25.26
C ARG A 237 5.13 -16.39 25.83
N SER A 238 6.06 -16.20 26.75
CA SER A 238 6.82 -17.29 27.39
C SER A 238 5.93 -18.24 28.20
N LEU A 239 4.79 -17.72 28.68
CA LEU A 239 3.77 -18.48 29.41
C LEU A 239 2.69 -19.08 28.48
N GLY A 240 2.82 -18.93 27.16
CA GLY A 240 1.82 -19.41 26.19
C GLY A 240 0.53 -18.58 26.15
N LEU A 241 0.52 -17.38 26.73
CA LEU A 241 -0.65 -16.50 26.78
C LEU A 241 -0.72 -15.58 25.55
N GLY A 242 -1.94 -15.33 25.08
CA GLY A 242 -2.19 -14.37 24.00
C GLY A 242 -1.81 -12.94 24.39
N THR A 243 -1.19 -12.21 23.45
CA THR A 243 -0.76 -10.81 23.64
C THR A 243 -1.73 -9.78 23.05
N SER A 244 -2.77 -10.23 22.35
CA SER A 244 -3.87 -9.36 21.93
C SER A 244 -4.78 -9.11 23.14
N ARG A 245 -5.15 -7.85 23.35
CA ARG A 245 -5.87 -7.37 24.53
C ARG A 245 -6.87 -6.31 24.07
N GLY A 246 -8.08 -6.34 24.62
CA GLY A 246 -9.12 -5.33 24.37
C GLY A 246 -9.50 -4.61 25.66
N LEU A 247 -9.67 -3.29 25.59
CA LEU A 247 -10.15 -2.45 26.67
C LEU A 247 -11.47 -1.82 26.24
N LEU A 248 -12.55 -2.10 26.97
CA LEU A 248 -13.83 -1.45 26.77
C LEU A 248 -13.99 -0.34 27.80
N ILE A 249 -14.17 0.90 27.34
CA ILE A 249 -14.43 2.05 28.20
C ILE A 249 -15.92 2.35 28.14
N ALA A 250 -16.64 2.09 29.22
CA ALA A 250 -18.08 2.30 29.33
C ALA A 250 -18.42 3.26 30.48
N GLY A 251 -19.50 4.03 30.30
CA GLY A 251 -19.96 4.99 31.29
C GLY A 251 -20.90 6.04 30.70
N PRO A 252 -21.51 6.89 31.53
CA PRO A 252 -22.45 7.93 31.09
C PRO A 252 -21.85 8.88 30.03
N PRO A 253 -22.66 9.55 29.20
CA PRO A 253 -22.16 10.60 28.30
C PRO A 253 -21.50 11.73 29.11
N GLY A 254 -20.43 12.33 28.57
CA GLY A 254 -19.76 13.48 29.19
C GLY A 254 -18.72 13.16 30.28
N VAL A 255 -18.51 11.89 30.67
CA VAL A 255 -17.53 11.53 31.72
C VAL A 255 -16.06 11.42 31.25
N GLY A 256 -15.75 11.93 30.05
CA GLY A 256 -14.37 11.95 29.53
C GLY A 256 -13.87 10.65 28.88
N LYS A 257 -14.75 9.71 28.49
CA LYS A 257 -14.37 8.43 27.83
C LYS A 257 -13.50 8.63 26.59
N THR A 258 -13.93 9.46 25.65
CA THR A 258 -13.17 9.79 24.43
C THR A 258 -11.85 10.47 24.75
N HIS A 259 -11.81 11.29 25.81
CA HIS A 259 -10.57 11.91 26.28
C HIS A 259 -9.60 10.85 26.85
N LEU A 260 -10.09 9.88 27.63
CA LEU A 260 -9.28 8.76 28.12
C LEU A 260 -8.66 7.96 26.99
N VAL A 261 -9.45 7.62 25.96
CA VAL A 261 -8.97 6.92 24.77
C VAL A 261 -7.83 7.70 24.09
N ARG A 262 -7.99 9.02 23.94
CA ARG A 262 -6.96 9.90 23.36
C ARG A 262 -5.70 9.95 24.23
N VAL A 263 -5.83 10.01 25.55
CA VAL A 263 -4.68 9.96 26.48
C VAL A 263 -3.92 8.63 26.34
N ILE A 264 -4.63 7.50 26.27
CA ILE A 264 -4.02 6.19 26.06
C ILE A 264 -3.31 6.15 24.71
N ALA A 265 -3.98 6.56 23.64
CA ALA A 265 -3.41 6.61 22.30
C ALA A 265 -2.15 7.46 22.25
N ALA A 266 -2.18 8.68 22.80
CA ALA A 266 -1.04 9.59 22.88
C ALA A 266 0.14 8.98 23.64
N SER A 267 -0.11 8.26 24.73
CA SER A 267 0.96 7.60 25.52
C SER A 267 1.67 6.46 24.79
N LEU A 268 1.04 5.92 23.73
CA LEU A 268 1.55 4.79 22.96
C LEU A 268 2.12 5.18 21.59
N VAL A 269 1.95 6.44 21.15
CA VAL A 269 2.54 6.94 19.90
C VAL A 269 4.06 6.72 19.90
N GLY A 270 4.61 6.35 18.75
CA GLY A 270 6.01 5.98 18.56
C GLY A 270 6.30 4.51 18.83
N GLN A 271 5.71 3.94 19.90
CA GLN A 271 5.84 2.51 20.20
C GLN A 271 4.81 1.66 19.44
N TYR A 272 3.59 2.19 19.29
CA TYR A 272 2.47 1.56 18.60
C TYR A 272 2.00 2.46 17.47
N THR A 273 1.60 1.83 16.38
CA THR A 273 0.84 2.52 15.34
C THR A 273 -0.61 2.60 15.79
N THR A 274 -1.17 3.79 15.93
CA THR A 274 -2.57 3.96 16.35
C THR A 274 -3.44 4.08 15.12
N ILE A 275 -4.50 3.29 14.99
CA ILE A 275 -5.50 3.41 13.92
C ILE A 275 -6.82 3.82 14.56
N LEU A 276 -7.29 5.03 14.22
CA LEU A 276 -8.58 5.56 14.62
C LEU A 276 -9.63 5.13 13.59
N ALA A 277 -10.66 4.40 14.02
CA ALA A 277 -11.75 3.98 13.17
C ALA A 277 -13.06 4.65 13.60
N ASP A 278 -13.73 5.27 12.64
CA ASP A 278 -15.07 5.82 12.80
C ASP A 278 -16.15 4.75 12.62
N ALA A 279 -17.41 5.10 12.90
CA ALA A 279 -18.55 4.20 12.76
C ALA A 279 -18.68 3.60 11.35
N THR A 280 -18.37 4.38 10.31
CA THR A 280 -18.42 3.93 8.91
C THR A 280 -17.36 2.86 8.63
N SER A 281 -16.10 3.11 8.99
CA SER A 281 -15.00 2.18 8.80
C SER A 281 -15.20 0.89 9.60
N MET A 282 -15.72 1.00 10.81
CA MET A 282 -16.09 -0.16 11.62
C MET A 282 -17.20 -1.01 10.98
N ARG A 283 -18.25 -0.36 10.45
CA ARG A 283 -19.38 -1.07 9.85
C ARG A 283 -19.00 -1.81 8.57
N HIS A 284 -18.16 -1.20 7.74
CA HIS A 284 -17.91 -1.69 6.38
C HIS A 284 -16.59 -2.44 6.22
N ALA A 285 -15.65 -2.27 7.15
CA ALA A 285 -14.28 -2.66 6.89
C ALA A 285 -13.51 -3.22 8.11
N LEU A 286 -14.19 -3.63 9.17
CA LEU A 286 -13.52 -4.13 10.38
C LEU A 286 -12.47 -5.24 10.10
N ALA A 287 -12.74 -6.17 9.18
CA ALA A 287 -11.79 -7.21 8.81
C ALA A 287 -10.51 -6.65 8.16
N ASP A 288 -10.64 -5.68 7.25
CA ASP A 288 -9.50 -5.01 6.61
C ASP A 288 -8.68 -4.21 7.64
N LEU A 289 -9.32 -3.60 8.65
CA LEU A 289 -8.61 -2.90 9.74
C LEU A 289 -7.70 -3.85 10.52
N TYR A 290 -8.21 -5.04 10.88
CA TYR A 290 -7.40 -6.04 11.56
C TYR A 290 -6.28 -6.58 10.66
N ALA A 291 -6.55 -6.79 9.37
CA ALA A 291 -5.53 -7.22 8.42
C ALA A 291 -4.40 -6.19 8.25
N GLU A 292 -4.71 -4.88 8.24
CA GLU A 292 -3.69 -3.83 8.27
C GLU A 292 -2.87 -3.90 9.57
N SER A 293 -3.54 -4.10 10.69
CA SER A 293 -2.89 -4.16 12.00
C SER A 293 -1.89 -5.31 12.13
N ASP A 294 -2.17 -6.46 11.49
CA ASP A 294 -1.28 -7.62 11.45
C ASP A 294 -0.05 -7.38 10.56
N THR A 295 -0.18 -6.53 9.55
CA THR A 295 0.85 -6.38 8.53
C THR A 295 2.04 -5.56 9.04
N PHE A 296 1.79 -4.53 9.86
CA PHE A 296 2.86 -3.69 10.42
C PHE A 296 2.72 -3.40 11.92
N GLY A 297 2.18 -4.35 12.69
CA GLY A 297 2.11 -4.24 14.15
C GLY A 297 3.48 -4.00 14.82
N PRO A 298 3.51 -3.43 16.04
CA PRO A 298 2.40 -3.37 16.99
C PRO A 298 1.44 -2.20 16.73
N THR A 299 0.14 -2.46 16.96
CA THR A 299 -0.95 -1.55 16.59
C THR A 299 -1.94 -1.38 17.74
N LEU A 300 -2.41 -0.15 17.97
CA LEU A 300 -3.57 0.16 18.80
C LEU A 300 -4.73 0.50 17.86
N ILE A 301 -5.79 -0.29 17.85
CA ILE A 301 -7.02 0.06 17.12
C ILE A 301 -7.97 0.74 18.09
N VAL A 302 -8.36 1.97 17.77
CA VAL A 302 -9.38 2.73 18.51
C VAL A 302 -10.70 2.64 17.77
N LEU A 303 -11.68 2.04 18.42
CA LEU A 303 -13.05 1.91 17.95
C LEU A 303 -13.93 2.86 18.78
N ASP A 304 -14.20 4.05 18.24
CA ASP A 304 -14.99 5.08 18.95
C ASP A 304 -16.47 5.00 18.56
N ASP A 305 -17.38 5.31 19.49
CA ASP A 305 -18.84 5.25 19.27
C ASP A 305 -19.35 3.89 18.72
N ILE A 306 -18.87 2.79 19.30
CA ILE A 306 -19.24 1.42 18.87
C ILE A 306 -20.76 1.15 18.94
N ASP A 307 -21.48 1.84 19.81
CA ASP A 307 -22.93 1.78 19.95
C ASP A 307 -23.67 2.26 18.68
N LEU A 308 -23.07 3.16 17.89
CA LEU A 308 -23.61 3.57 16.58
C LEU A 308 -23.55 2.44 15.52
N VAL A 309 -22.68 1.46 15.72
CA VAL A 309 -22.51 0.32 14.80
C VAL A 309 -23.38 -0.86 15.23
N LEU A 310 -23.47 -1.12 16.54
CA LEU A 310 -24.17 -2.30 17.08
C LEU A 310 -25.70 -2.21 16.99
N GLY A 311 -26.25 -1.00 16.83
CA GLY A 311 -27.70 -0.77 16.77
C GLY A 311 -28.36 -0.95 18.14
N HIS A 312 -29.34 -0.11 18.47
CA HIS A 312 -30.17 -0.33 19.66
C HIS A 312 -31.05 -1.56 19.40
N ARG A 313 -30.82 -2.66 20.13
CA ARG A 313 -31.78 -3.77 20.22
C ARG A 313 -32.97 -3.37 21.10
N ASP A 314 -33.72 -2.36 20.67
CA ASP A 314 -35.00 -1.97 21.28
C ASP A 314 -35.95 -1.58 20.16
N SER A 315 -36.47 -2.57 19.42
CA SER A 315 -37.72 -2.52 18.61
C SER A 315 -37.82 -3.80 17.77
N GLY A 316 -38.35 -4.86 18.35
CA GLY A 316 -38.59 -6.12 17.64
C GLY A 316 -39.18 -7.22 18.51
N GLY A 317 -39.89 -6.84 19.55
CA GLY A 317 -40.72 -7.71 20.36
C GLY A 317 -42.07 -7.04 20.48
N ASP A 318 -42.82 -6.99 19.38
CA ASP A 318 -44.26 -6.82 19.48
C ASP A 318 -44.92 -8.07 18.91
N ASN A 319 -45.59 -8.74 19.83
CA ASN A 319 -46.33 -9.96 19.66
C ASN A 319 -47.77 -9.56 19.33
N THR A 320 -48.19 -9.75 18.08
CA THR A 320 -49.62 -9.82 17.73
C THR A 320 -49.85 -10.79 16.56
N ALA A 321 -50.46 -11.93 16.95
CA ALA A 321 -51.47 -12.75 16.26
C ALA A 321 -51.41 -12.92 14.73
#